data_AF-A0A2S7MYW3-F1
#
_entry.id   AF-A0A2S7MYW3-F1
#
_cell.length_a   1.000
_cell.length_b   1.000
_cell.length_c   1.000
_cell.angle_alpha   90.00
_cell.angle_beta   90.00
_cell.angle_gamma   90.00
#
_symmetry.space_group_name_H-M   'P 1'
#
loop_
_entity.id
_entity.type
_entity.pdbx_description
1 polymer ?
#
loop_
_entity_poly.entity_id
_entity_poly.type
_entity_poly.pdbx_seq_one_letter_code
_entity_poly.pdbx_strand_id
1 'polypeptide(L)'
;MSIHSYIRLPNRSVTISEARKLIDDYQQSLRKTGEQLNYPYNERAFPYTIHEPDNLGNGEWLYLSSNDPDYHLIRIGIGEEPSMGMNGSLMPYIEISLERNSTFADKGKANELAKYMAKKLQGELQLFNGRRMLFHK
;
A
#
# COMPACT_ATOMS: atom_id res chain seq x y z
N MET A 1 9.47 -10.91 -12.70
CA MET A 1 9.64 -11.13 -11.27
C MET A 1 8.82 -10.07 -10.58
N SER A 2 7.96 -10.44 -9.65
CA SER A 2 7.19 -9.46 -8.88
C SER A 2 8.15 -8.63 -8.03
N ILE A 3 7.79 -7.37 -7.79
CA ILE A 3 8.56 -6.48 -6.91
C ILE A 3 7.69 -6.05 -5.74
N HIS A 4 8.34 -5.84 -4.60
CA HIS A 4 7.66 -5.69 -3.31
C HIS A 4 8.18 -4.46 -2.56
N SER A 5 7.27 -3.82 -1.83
CA SER A 5 7.51 -2.78 -0.86
C SER A 5 6.91 -3.24 0.46
N TYR A 6 7.61 -2.99 1.56
CA TYR A 6 7.19 -3.48 2.89
C TYR A 6 7.08 -2.32 3.87
N ILE A 7 6.05 -2.33 4.70
CA ILE A 7 5.89 -1.42 5.84
C ILE A 7 5.90 -2.29 7.10
N ARG A 8 7.01 -2.27 7.84
CA ARG A 8 7.18 -3.06 9.06
C ARG A 8 6.70 -2.27 10.28
N LEU A 9 6.06 -2.97 11.20
CA LEU A 9 5.38 -2.38 12.37
C LEU A 9 5.84 -3.07 13.66
N PRO A 10 7.07 -2.81 14.14
CA PRO A 10 7.63 -3.52 15.30
C PRO A 10 6.85 -3.28 16.61
N ASN A 11 6.08 -2.19 16.71
CA ASN A 11 5.44 -1.75 17.95
C ASN A 11 3.92 -1.87 17.95
N ARG A 12 3.31 -2.50 16.92
CA ARG A 12 1.84 -2.62 16.83
C ARG A 12 1.42 -3.68 15.82
N SER A 13 0.21 -4.22 15.99
CA SER A 13 -0.45 -5.03 14.96
C SER A 13 -1.12 -4.17 13.89
N VAL A 14 -1.48 -4.81 12.77
CA VAL A 14 -2.25 -4.24 11.67
C VAL A 14 -3.21 -5.28 11.11
N THR A 15 -4.37 -4.85 10.63
CA THR A 15 -5.35 -5.71 9.97
C THR A 15 -5.59 -5.26 8.54
N ILE A 16 -6.14 -6.15 7.71
CA ILE A 16 -6.51 -5.80 6.34
C ILE A 16 -7.55 -4.67 6.30
N SER A 17 -8.49 -4.64 7.26
CA SER A 17 -9.51 -3.59 7.36
C SER A 17 -8.89 -2.22 7.67
N GLU A 18 -7.82 -2.18 8.46
CA GLU A 18 -7.07 -0.93 8.68
C GLU A 18 -6.33 -0.50 7.41
N ALA A 19 -5.72 -1.44 6.68
CA ALA A 19 -5.11 -1.14 5.39
C ALA A 19 -6.13 -0.59 4.39
N ARG A 20 -7.33 -1.19 4.33
CA ARG A 20 -8.46 -0.72 3.52
C ARG A 20 -8.83 0.72 3.86
N LYS A 21 -9.03 1.00 5.14
CA LYS A 21 -9.36 2.36 5.62
C LYS A 21 -8.28 3.38 5.24
N LEU A 22 -7.00 3.02 5.33
CA LEU A 22 -5.91 3.91 4.92
C LEU A 22 -5.93 4.22 3.41
N ILE A 23 -6.31 3.25 2.57
CA ILE A 23 -6.44 3.45 1.13
C ILE A 23 -7.64 4.37 0.83
N ASP A 24 -8.77 4.16 1.50
CA ASP A 24 -9.95 5.02 1.38
C ASP A 24 -9.63 6.47 1.83
N ASP A 25 -8.95 6.63 2.98
CA ASP A 25 -8.49 7.92 3.50
C ASP A 25 -7.50 8.61 2.53
N TYR A 26 -6.62 7.83 1.88
CA TYR A 26 -5.71 8.33 0.87
C TYR A 26 -6.48 8.83 -0.37
N GLN A 27 -7.42 8.04 -0.90
CA GLN A 27 -8.26 8.43 -2.03
C GLN A 27 -9.05 9.71 -1.73
N GLN A 28 -9.64 9.83 -0.54
CA GLN A 28 -10.34 11.04 -0.11
C GLN A 28 -9.41 12.25 -0.01
N SER A 29 -8.19 12.06 0.50
CA SER A 29 -7.20 13.14 0.61
C SER A 29 -6.77 13.68 -0.76
N LEU A 30 -6.65 12.81 -1.76
CA LEU A 30 -6.34 13.18 -3.14
C LEU A 30 -7.49 13.96 -3.78
N ARG A 31 -8.74 13.53 -3.59
CA ARG A 31 -9.93 14.24 -4.10
C ARG A 31 -10.03 15.66 -3.54
N LYS A 32 -9.90 15.81 -2.22
CA LYS A 32 -9.91 17.13 -1.56
C LYS A 32 -8.80 18.04 -2.07
N THR A 33 -7.61 17.48 -2.30
CA THR A 33 -6.47 18.25 -2.84
C THR A 33 -6.76 18.73 -4.26
N GLY A 34 -7.35 17.88 -5.11
CA GLY A 34 -7.69 18.26 -6.49
C GLY A 34 -8.82 19.29 -6.59
N GLU A 35 -9.84 19.20 -5.73
CA GLU A 35 -10.88 20.23 -5.58
C GLU A 35 -10.29 21.60 -5.22
N GLN A 36 -9.38 21.64 -4.25
CA GLN A 36 -8.72 22.88 -3.81
C GLN A 36 -7.87 23.52 -4.91
N LEU A 37 -7.30 22.72 -5.81
CA LEU A 37 -6.44 23.18 -6.89
C LEU A 37 -7.22 23.47 -8.18
N ASN A 38 -8.55 23.36 -8.17
CA ASN A 38 -9.44 23.45 -9.35
C ASN A 38 -8.92 22.62 -10.54
N TYR A 39 -8.34 21.45 -10.23
CA TYR A 39 -7.62 20.64 -11.20
C TYR A 39 -8.56 19.52 -11.68
N PRO A 40 -8.95 19.46 -12.96
CA PRO A 40 -9.91 18.48 -13.48
C PRO A 40 -9.38 17.03 -13.52
N TYR A 41 -8.20 16.79 -12.95
CA TYR A 41 -7.43 15.55 -13.03
C TYR A 41 -7.68 14.59 -11.85
N ASN A 42 -8.83 14.75 -11.17
CA ASN A 42 -9.21 13.96 -10.00
C ASN A 42 -9.19 12.45 -10.27
N GLU A 43 -9.46 12.04 -11.50
CA GLU A 43 -9.50 10.62 -11.89
C GLU A 43 -8.11 9.99 -12.03
N ARG A 44 -7.08 10.76 -12.42
CA ARG A 44 -5.70 10.25 -12.53
C ARG A 44 -4.93 10.23 -11.22
N ALA A 45 -5.41 10.93 -10.19
CA ALA A 45 -4.75 10.97 -8.89
C ALA A 45 -4.77 9.58 -8.22
N PHE A 46 -5.89 8.87 -8.36
CA PHE A 46 -6.10 7.49 -7.88
C PHE A 46 -6.91 6.68 -8.91
N PRO A 47 -6.27 6.15 -9.96
CA PRO A 47 -6.93 5.49 -11.09
C PRO A 47 -7.28 4.02 -10.81
N TYR A 48 -7.63 3.67 -9.57
CA TYR A 48 -7.88 2.28 -9.17
C TYR A 48 -9.24 2.10 -8.50
N THR A 49 -9.81 0.92 -8.71
CA THR A 49 -10.94 0.39 -7.93
C THR A 49 -10.39 -0.63 -6.94
N ILE A 50 -10.89 -0.59 -5.70
CA ILE A 50 -10.45 -1.50 -4.63
C ILE A 50 -11.40 -2.71 -4.61
N HIS A 51 -10.83 -3.90 -4.76
CA HIS A 51 -11.51 -5.19 -4.71
C HIS A 51 -11.00 -6.02 -3.54
N GLU A 52 -11.92 -6.72 -2.89
CA GLU A 52 -11.65 -7.75 -1.88
C GLU A 52 -12.15 -9.06 -2.49
N PRO A 53 -11.31 -10.09 -2.68
CA PRO A 53 -11.78 -11.33 -3.25
C PRO A 53 -12.68 -12.06 -2.24
N ASP A 54 -13.94 -12.27 -2.61
CA ASP A 54 -14.94 -12.95 -1.77
C ASP A 54 -14.56 -14.41 -1.41
N ASN A 55 -13.63 -15.02 -2.17
CA ASN A 55 -13.42 -16.48 -2.19
C ASN A 55 -11.98 -16.96 -1.94
N LEU A 56 -11.03 -16.08 -1.62
CA LEU A 56 -9.65 -16.46 -1.29
C LEU A 56 -9.47 -16.37 0.22
N GLY A 57 -9.28 -17.53 0.85
CA GLY A 57 -9.30 -17.78 2.29
C GLY A 57 -8.80 -16.62 3.16
N ASN A 58 -9.61 -16.27 4.16
CA ASN A 58 -9.32 -15.35 5.25
C ASN A 58 -9.01 -13.88 4.90
N GLY A 59 -9.36 -13.37 3.71
CA GLY A 59 -9.41 -11.92 3.49
C GLY A 59 -8.08 -11.20 3.69
N GLU A 60 -6.95 -11.84 3.36
CA GLU A 60 -5.61 -11.30 3.66
C GLU A 60 -5.09 -10.28 2.63
N TRP A 61 -5.83 -10.07 1.53
CA TRP A 61 -5.38 -9.28 0.38
C TRP A 61 -6.43 -8.29 -0.13
N LEU A 62 -5.96 -7.10 -0.48
CA LEU A 62 -6.69 -6.08 -1.24
C LEU A 62 -6.07 -5.95 -2.64
N TYR A 63 -6.91 -5.74 -3.64
CA TYR A 63 -6.51 -5.59 -5.04
C TYR A 63 -6.97 -4.22 -5.53
N LEU A 64 -6.02 -3.42 -6.03
CA LEU A 64 -6.28 -2.12 -6.63
C LEU A 64 -6.10 -2.30 -8.14
N SER A 65 -7.19 -2.48 -8.86
CA SER A 65 -7.18 -2.70 -10.31
C SER A 65 -7.60 -1.44 -11.06
N SER A 66 -7.08 -1.26 -12.27
CA SER A 66 -7.47 -0.17 -13.15
C SER A 66 -8.06 -0.67 -14.46
N ASN A 67 -8.99 0.12 -15.02
CA ASN A 67 -9.43 -0.02 -16.41
C ASN A 67 -8.68 0.96 -17.34
N ASP A 68 -7.83 1.83 -16.80
CA ASP A 68 -6.99 2.74 -17.57
C ASP A 68 -5.77 1.96 -18.12
N PRO A 69 -5.47 2.00 -19.43
CA PRO A 69 -4.36 1.27 -20.04
C PRO A 69 -2.98 1.56 -19.45
N ASP A 70 -2.80 2.72 -18.81
CA ASP A 70 -1.53 3.11 -18.19
C ASP A 70 -1.31 2.47 -16.82
N TYR A 71 -2.33 1.79 -16.27
CA TYR A 71 -2.32 1.19 -14.93
C TYR A 71 -2.87 -0.24 -14.98
N HIS A 72 -2.36 -1.11 -14.10
CA HIS A 72 -2.79 -2.50 -14.08
C HIS A 72 -3.33 -2.92 -12.71
N LEU A 73 -2.43 -3.31 -11.82
CA LEU A 73 -2.77 -3.95 -10.58
C LEU A 73 -1.73 -3.65 -9.51
N ILE A 74 -2.19 -3.26 -8.33
CA ILE A 74 -1.42 -3.24 -7.09
C ILE A 74 -2.08 -4.21 -6.13
N ARG A 75 -1.31 -5.12 -5.53
CA ARG A 75 -1.79 -5.99 -4.45
C ARG A 75 -1.25 -5.52 -3.12
N ILE A 76 -2.09 -5.61 -2.10
CA ILE A 76 -1.75 -5.20 -0.74
C ILE A 76 -2.13 -6.34 0.18
N GLY A 77 -1.19 -6.80 0.99
CA GLY A 77 -1.41 -7.90 1.92
C GLY A 77 -0.87 -7.59 3.30
N ILE A 78 -1.33 -8.35 4.29
CA ILE A 78 -0.77 -8.34 5.64
C ILE A 78 -0.02 -9.65 5.85
N GLY A 79 1.16 -9.56 6.47
CA GLY A 79 1.93 -10.75 6.84
C GLY A 79 2.75 -10.50 8.09
N GLU A 80 3.49 -11.53 8.48
CA GLU A 80 4.34 -11.53 9.66
C GLU A 80 5.71 -12.12 9.30
N GLU A 81 6.80 -11.51 9.78
CA GLU A 81 8.17 -12.03 9.62
C GLU A 81 8.87 -12.17 10.98
N PRO A 82 9.85 -13.08 11.14
CA PRO A 82 10.59 -13.21 12.38
C PRO A 82 11.30 -11.92 12.79
N SER A 83 11.10 -11.49 14.04
CA SER A 83 11.79 -10.33 14.61
C SER A 83 13.22 -10.71 15.01
N MET A 84 14.21 -9.93 14.53
CA MET A 84 15.65 -10.17 14.74
C MET A 84 16.15 -10.01 16.20
N GLY A 85 15.28 -9.71 17.16
CA GLY A 85 15.69 -9.35 18.54
C GLY A 85 14.96 -10.04 19.69
N MET A 86 13.89 -10.81 19.46
CA MET A 86 13.13 -11.47 20.53
C MET A 86 12.78 -12.90 20.13
N ASN A 87 13.13 -13.86 20.99
CA ASN A 87 12.87 -15.30 20.84
C ASN A 87 11.48 -15.60 20.23
N GLY A 88 11.46 -15.88 18.92
CA GLY A 88 10.25 -16.31 18.22
C GLY A 88 9.14 -15.26 18.07
N SER A 89 9.39 -13.98 18.36
CA SER A 89 8.40 -12.93 18.15
C SER A 89 8.22 -12.65 16.65
N LEU A 90 6.96 -12.55 16.22
CA LEU A 90 6.59 -12.21 14.86
C LEU A 90 6.36 -10.70 14.74
N MET A 91 6.99 -10.09 13.74
CA MET A 91 6.82 -8.68 13.40
C MET A 91 5.82 -8.55 12.25
N PRO A 92 4.68 -7.86 12.46
CA PRO A 92 3.71 -7.66 11.41
C PRO A 92 4.21 -6.65 10.37
N TYR A 93 3.78 -6.86 9.13
CA TYR A 93 4.06 -5.96 8.02
C TYR A 93 2.86 -5.82 7.07
N ILE A 94 2.81 -4.68 6.38
CA ILE A 94 2.03 -4.52 5.16
C ILE A 94 2.96 -4.76 3.97
N GLU A 95 2.55 -5.65 3.08
CA GLU A 95 3.19 -5.87 1.80
C GLU A 95 2.41 -5.14 0.71
N ILE A 96 3.12 -4.44 -0.16
CA ILE A 96 2.58 -3.89 -1.40
C ILE A 96 3.39 -4.51 -2.54
N SER A 97 2.71 -5.25 -3.42
CA SER A 97 3.36 -5.97 -4.52
C SER A 97 2.85 -5.54 -5.89
N LEU A 98 3.76 -5.55 -6.85
CA LEU A 98 3.53 -5.25 -8.26
C LEU A 98 3.93 -6.47 -9.08
N GLU A 99 3.08 -6.84 -10.03
CA GLU A 99 3.34 -7.96 -10.93
C GLU A 99 4.26 -7.56 -12.08
N ARG A 100 4.66 -8.55 -12.89
CA ARG A 100 5.58 -8.33 -14.03
C ARG A 100 5.00 -7.37 -15.07
N ASN A 101 3.69 -7.34 -15.22
CA ASN A 101 2.98 -6.46 -16.16
C ASN A 101 2.72 -5.06 -15.60
N SER A 102 2.99 -4.78 -14.32
CA SER A 102 2.78 -3.44 -13.74
C SER A 102 3.63 -2.39 -14.46
N THR A 103 3.03 -1.23 -14.73
CA THR A 103 3.67 -0.13 -15.45
C THR A 103 4.60 0.68 -14.55
N PHE A 104 5.36 1.60 -15.16
CA PHE A 104 6.09 2.61 -14.40
C PHE A 104 5.14 3.51 -13.58
N ALA A 105 3.94 3.77 -14.09
CA ALA A 105 2.92 4.56 -13.42
C ALA A 105 2.35 3.81 -12.20
N ASP A 106 2.11 2.49 -12.31
CA ASP A 106 1.75 1.63 -11.17
C ASP A 106 2.79 1.73 -10.06
N LYS A 107 4.08 1.63 -10.42
CA LYS A 107 5.18 1.78 -9.45
C LYS A 107 5.22 3.16 -8.81
N GLY A 108 4.91 4.22 -9.56
CA GLY A 108 4.77 5.57 -9.03
C GLY A 108 3.69 5.64 -7.95
N LYS A 109 2.48 5.18 -8.27
CA LYS A 109 1.32 5.20 -7.37
C LYS A 109 1.49 4.29 -6.16
N ALA A 110 2.06 3.11 -6.34
CA ALA A 110 2.37 2.22 -5.23
C ALA A 110 3.39 2.85 -4.26
N ASN A 111 4.40 3.57 -4.76
CA ASN A 111 5.35 4.29 -3.90
C ASN A 111 4.68 5.45 -3.13
N GLU A 112 3.78 6.19 -3.77
CA GLU A 112 3.01 7.26 -3.11
C GLU A 112 2.15 6.69 -1.97
N LEU A 113 1.40 5.63 -2.25
CA LEU A 113 0.57 4.93 -1.27
C LEU A 113 1.41 4.35 -0.12
N ALA A 114 2.52 3.67 -0.43
CA ALA A 114 3.41 3.09 0.57
C ALA A 114 3.94 4.14 1.56
N LYS A 115 4.36 5.30 1.05
CA LYS A 115 4.82 6.44 1.88
C LYS A 115 3.69 7.01 2.72
N TYR A 116 2.49 7.15 2.16
CA TYR A 116 1.32 7.62 2.89
C TYR A 116 0.99 6.69 4.07
N MET A 117 0.86 5.40 3.80
CA MET A 117 0.53 4.39 4.80
C MET A 117 1.61 4.31 5.89
N ALA A 118 2.88 4.26 5.51
CA ALA A 118 3.99 4.21 6.48
C ALA A 118 4.01 5.44 7.39
N LYS A 119 3.75 6.64 6.85
CA LYS A 119 3.66 7.87 7.64
C LYS A 119 2.48 7.85 8.61
N LYS A 120 1.33 7.31 8.21
CA LYS A 120 0.14 7.21 9.08
C LYS A 120 0.33 6.18 10.20
N LEU A 121 0.99 5.08 9.89
CA LEU A 121 1.23 3.97 10.81
C LEU A 121 2.48 4.15 11.68
N GLN A 122 3.31 5.15 11.38
CA GLN A 122 4.63 5.36 11.98
C GLN A 122 5.57 4.15 11.82
N GLY A 123 5.48 3.49 10.65
CA GLY A 123 6.21 2.26 10.35
C GLY A 123 7.57 2.47 9.68
N GLU A 124 8.28 1.37 9.48
CA GLU A 124 9.51 1.33 8.69
C GLU A 124 9.19 0.92 7.26
N LEU A 125 9.36 1.84 6.32
CA LEU A 125 9.10 1.61 4.90
C LEU A 125 10.37 1.16 4.18
N GLN A 126 10.31 0.02 3.51
CA GLN A 126 11.23 -0.37 2.46
C GLN A 126 10.56 -0.18 1.11
N LEU A 127 11.07 0.75 0.29
CA LEU A 127 10.58 0.99 -1.07
C LEU A 127 10.94 -0.17 -2.00
N PHE A 128 10.29 -0.22 -3.18
CA PHE A 128 10.54 -1.22 -4.23
C PHE A 128 12.00 -1.27 -4.75
N ASN A 129 12.80 -0.24 -4.49
CA ASN A 129 14.21 -0.20 -4.84
C ASN A 129 15.14 -0.57 -3.67
N GLY A 130 14.58 -1.04 -2.55
CA GLY A 130 15.32 -1.42 -1.34
C GLY A 130 15.66 -0.26 -0.40
N ARG A 131 15.46 1.00 -0.79
CA ARG A 131 15.70 2.13 0.12
C ARG A 131 14.75 2.08 1.31
N ARG A 132 15.31 2.22 2.52
CA ARG A 132 14.56 2.27 3.77
C ARG A 132 14.28 3.71 4.22
N MET A 133 13.11 3.93 4.80
CA MET A 133 12.64 5.18 5.40
C MET A 133 11.96 4.86 6.72
N LEU A 134 12.32 5.59 7.78
CA LEU A 134 11.74 5.41 9.11
C LEU A 134 10.77 6.56 9.39
N PHE A 135 9.55 6.24 9.81
CA PHE A 135 8.51 7.22 10.13
C PHE A 135 8.13 7.19 11.62
N HIS A 136 9.10 7.06 12.53
CA HIS A 136 8.85 7.20 13.96
C HIS A 136 8.82 8.69 14.39
N LYS A 137 8.04 9.01 15.43
CA LYS A 137 8.14 10.29 16.15
C LYS A 137 9.21 10.23 17.22
#